data_AF-A0A453QC23-F1
#
_entry.id   AF-A0A453QC23-F1
#
_cell.length_a   1.000
_cell.length_b   1.000
_cell.length_c   1.000
_cell.angle_alpha   90.00
_cell.angle_beta   90.00
_cell.angle_gamma   90.00
#
_symmetry.space_group_name_H-M   'P 1'
#
loop_
_entity.id
_entity.type
_entity.pdbx_description
1 polymer ?
#
loop_
_entity_poly.entity_id
_entity_poly.type
_entity_poly.pdbx_seq_one_letter_code
_entity_poly.pdbx_strand_id
1 'polypeptide(L)'
;VLQINRIFKDGIGLGGIFHTAIQVYGNEEWSFGYCENGSGVFSCPPAKNPMYTFRESIVLGKTSCSPRTVNQIARELSREWPGASYELLSRNCNHFCNEFCDKLGVPKLPGLGQSRC
;
A
#
# COMPACT_ATOMS: atom_id res chain seq x y z
N VAL A 1 1.16 9.45 12.40
CA VAL A 1 -0.21 9.13 11.93
C VAL A 1 -0.06 8.27 10.69
N LEU A 2 -0.76 7.15 10.62
CA LEU A 2 -0.68 6.19 9.52
C LEU A 2 -2.01 6.19 8.76
N GLN A 3 -1.98 6.43 7.45
CA GLN A 3 -3.16 6.61 6.60
C GLN A 3 -3.13 5.59 5.44
N ILE A 4 -4.28 4.98 5.13
CA ILE A 4 -4.49 4.17 3.92
C ILE A 4 -5.09 5.06 2.85
N ASN A 5 -4.43 5.20 1.71
CA ASN A 5 -5.04 5.84 0.54
C ASN A 5 -5.68 4.78 -0.35
N ARG A 6 -7.02 4.76 -0.46
CA ARG A 6 -7.73 3.92 -1.43
C ARG A 6 -7.77 4.65 -2.77
N ILE A 7 -7.46 3.94 -3.84
CA ILE A 7 -7.36 4.52 -5.17
C ILE A 7 -8.03 3.60 -6.19
N PHE A 8 -8.79 4.19 -7.11
CA PHE A 8 -9.59 3.50 -8.12
C PHE A 8 -8.92 3.56 -9.51
N LYS A 9 -9.00 2.47 -10.28
CA LYS A 9 -8.74 2.42 -11.72
C LYS A 9 -9.90 1.70 -12.40
N ASP A 10 -10.61 2.40 -13.28
CA ASP A 10 -11.67 1.80 -14.10
C ASP A 10 -11.07 0.76 -15.06
N GLY A 11 -11.40 -0.51 -14.82
CA GLY A 11 -11.09 -1.62 -15.70
C GLY A 11 -12.31 -2.52 -15.82
N ILE A 12 -13.05 -2.35 -16.92
CA ILE A 12 -13.99 -3.32 -17.51
C ILE A 12 -15.01 -3.92 -16.51
N GLY A 13 -16.00 -3.14 -16.08
CA GLY A 13 -17.35 -3.65 -15.73
C GLY A 13 -17.53 -4.67 -14.58
N LEU A 14 -16.49 -5.05 -13.84
CA LEU A 14 -16.54 -6.11 -12.80
C LEU A 14 -16.07 -5.66 -11.41
N GLY A 15 -16.07 -4.36 -11.14
CA GLY A 15 -15.56 -3.79 -9.89
C GLY A 15 -14.06 -3.52 -9.99
N GLY A 16 -13.69 -2.24 -9.92
CA GLY A 16 -12.30 -1.82 -10.04
C GLY A 16 -11.41 -2.44 -8.96
N ILE A 17 -10.15 -2.69 -9.31
CA ILE A 17 -9.12 -3.11 -8.35
C ILE A 17 -8.75 -1.88 -7.55
N PHE A 18 -9.13 -1.84 -6.27
CA PHE A 18 -8.69 -0.78 -5.38
C PHE A 18 -7.20 -0.91 -5.12
N HIS A 19 -6.44 0.11 -5.53
CA HIS A 19 -5.06 0.28 -5.15
C HIS A 19 -4.98 0.86 -3.73
N THR A 20 -4.13 0.29 -2.90
CA THR A 20 -3.90 0.76 -1.53
C THR A 20 -2.45 1.15 -1.35
N ALA A 21 -2.22 2.24 -0.62
CA ALA A 21 -0.89 2.66 -0.19
C ALA A 21 -0.90 2.99 1.31
N ILE A 22 0.24 2.76 1.97
CA ILE A 22 0.46 3.08 3.38
C ILE A 22 1.30 4.33 3.49
N GLN A 23 0.72 5.38 4.06
CA GLN A 23 1.43 6.61 4.41
C GLN A 23 1.86 6.57 5.87
N VAL A 24 3.15 6.76 6.13
CA VAL A 24 3.71 6.87 7.50
C VAL A 24 4.51 8.16 7.59
N TYR A 25 4.36 8.90 8.69
CA TYR A 25 5.08 10.16 8.93
C TYR A 25 4.84 11.29 7.91
N GLY A 26 3.81 11.19 7.07
CA GLY A 26 3.26 12.30 6.29
C GLY A 26 3.95 12.59 4.96
N ASN A 27 5.21 12.21 4.78
CA ASN A 27 6.01 12.64 3.62
C ASN A 27 5.90 11.71 2.41
N GLU A 28 5.65 10.42 2.63
CA GLU A 28 5.61 9.40 1.58
C GLU A 28 4.52 8.37 1.84
N GLU A 29 3.93 7.86 0.77
CA GLU A 29 3.11 6.65 0.76
C GLU A 29 3.84 5.51 0.06
N TRP A 30 3.67 4.29 0.55
CA TRP A 30 4.32 3.09 0.04
C TRP A 30 3.28 2.12 -0.49
N SER A 31 3.55 1.56 -1.66
CA SER A 31 2.70 0.51 -2.24
C SER A 31 3.52 -0.46 -3.09
N PHE A 32 2.84 -1.45 -3.66
CA PHE A 32 3.40 -2.50 -4.50
C PHE A 32 2.67 -2.57 -5.84
N GLY A 33 3.45 -2.65 -6.92
CA GLY A 33 2.96 -2.75 -8.30
C GLY A 33 3.86 -3.59 -9.18
N TYR A 34 3.36 -3.92 -10.37
CA TYR A 34 4.13 -4.65 -11.37
C TYR A 34 5.25 -3.76 -11.95
N CYS A 35 6.45 -4.32 -12.04
CA CYS A 35 7.53 -3.82 -12.87
C CYS A 35 8.34 -5.02 -13.39
N GLU A 36 8.89 -4.92 -14.60
CA GLU A 36 9.59 -6.05 -15.24
C GLU A 36 10.88 -6.43 -14.49
N ASN A 37 11.60 -5.44 -13.96
CA ASN A 37 12.88 -5.63 -13.30
C ASN A 37 12.94 -4.88 -11.96
N GLY A 38 13.45 -5.56 -10.93
CA GLY A 38 13.68 -4.97 -9.61
C GLY A 38 12.51 -5.07 -8.65
N SER A 39 12.47 -4.16 -7.67
CA SER A 39 11.43 -4.09 -6.64
C SER A 39 10.14 -3.56 -7.21
N GLY A 40 9.02 -4.23 -6.90
CA GLY A 40 7.68 -3.69 -7.17
C GLY A 40 7.22 -2.73 -6.08
N VAL A 41 7.94 -2.65 -4.96
CA VAL A 41 7.69 -1.66 -3.90
C VAL A 41 8.18 -0.31 -4.37
N PHE A 42 7.32 0.69 -4.29
CA PHE A 42 7.62 2.07 -4.65
C PHE A 42 7.07 3.05 -3.61
N SER A 43 7.61 4.26 -3.59
CA SER A 43 7.06 5.39 -2.84
C SER A 43 6.66 6.55 -3.75
N CYS A 44 5.69 7.33 -3.32
CA CYS A 44 5.35 8.61 -3.93
C CYS A 44 4.80 9.57 -2.88
N PRO A 45 4.64 10.87 -3.21
CA PRO A 45 3.94 11.78 -2.32
C PRO A 45 2.50 11.30 -2.10
N PRO A 46 1.96 11.43 -0.88
CA PRO A 46 0.64 10.92 -0.54
C PRO A 46 -0.46 11.45 -1.46
N ALA A 47 -1.36 10.57 -1.89
CA ALA A 47 -2.48 10.90 -2.78
C ALA A 47 -2.08 11.49 -4.15
N LYS A 48 -0.81 11.36 -4.55
CA LYS A 48 -0.29 11.90 -5.82
C LYS A 48 0.23 10.82 -6.78
N ASN A 49 -0.17 9.56 -6.60
CA ASN A 49 0.18 8.52 -7.55
C ASN A 49 -0.45 8.83 -8.93
N PRO A 50 0.36 9.08 -9.99
CA PRO A 50 -0.15 9.55 -11.28
C PRO A 50 -0.97 8.50 -12.04
N MET A 51 -0.87 7.22 -11.68
CA MET A 51 -1.59 6.14 -12.37
C MET A 51 -3.05 5.96 -11.90
N TYR A 52 -3.50 6.77 -10.94
CA TYR A 52 -4.44 6.31 -9.93
C TYR A 52 -5.19 7.51 -9.31
N THR A 53 -6.53 7.50 -9.31
CA THR A 53 -7.33 8.60 -8.72
C THR A 53 -7.59 8.39 -7.23
N PHE A 54 -6.98 9.23 -6.38
CA PHE A 54 -7.19 9.21 -4.94
C PHE A 54 -8.69 9.29 -4.56
N ARG A 55 -9.12 8.42 -3.64
CA ARG A 55 -10.50 8.37 -3.14
C ARG A 55 -10.63 8.86 -1.70
N GLU A 56 -9.88 8.26 -0.78
CA GLU A 56 -9.99 8.56 0.66
C GLU A 56 -8.73 8.13 1.43
N SER A 57 -8.55 8.73 2.61
CA SER A 57 -7.52 8.36 3.59
C SER A 57 -8.16 7.79 4.87
N ILE A 58 -7.84 6.55 5.25
CA ILE A 58 -8.33 5.93 6.50
C ILE A 58 -7.19 5.87 7.52
N VAL A 59 -7.41 6.41 8.73
CA VAL A 59 -6.42 6.33 9.82
C VAL A 59 -6.40 4.91 10.39
N LEU A 60 -5.25 4.23 10.28
CA LEU A 60 -5.05 2.87 10.82
C LEU A 60 -4.59 2.86 12.28
N GLY A 61 -3.90 3.91 12.72
CA GLY A 61 -3.38 4.01 14.07
C GLY A 61 -2.04 4.74 14.16
N LYS A 62 -1.28 4.38 15.20
CA LYS A 62 0.06 4.92 15.50
C LYS A 62 1.04 3.76 15.63
N THR A 63 2.18 3.87 14.95
CA THR A 63 3.32 2.97 15.14
C THR A 63 4.30 3.56 16.15
N SER A 64 4.99 2.71 16.90
CA SER A 64 6.15 3.07 17.72
C SER A 64 7.47 3.06 16.95
N CYS A 65 7.49 2.57 15.70
CA CYS A 65 8.67 2.51 14.85
C CYS A 65 9.13 3.90 14.46
N SER A 66 10.40 4.27 14.73
CA SER A 66 10.96 5.55 14.27
C SER A 66 10.96 5.68 12.73
N PRO A 67 11.06 6.90 12.15
CA PRO A 67 11.19 7.07 10.70
C PRO A 67 12.34 6.26 10.08
N ARG A 68 13.45 6.11 10.81
CA ARG A 68 14.58 5.26 10.40
C ARG A 68 14.19 3.78 10.34
N THR A 69 13.45 3.30 11.33
CA THR A 69 12.95 1.93 11.38
C THR A 69 11.96 1.66 10.26
N VAL A 70 11.05 2.59 9.98
CA VAL A 70 10.10 2.49 8.87
C VAL A 70 10.82 2.34 7.53
N ASN A 71 11.82 3.19 7.27
CA ASN A 71 12.62 3.11 6.05
C ASN A 71 13.42 1.80 5.96
N GLN A 72 13.91 1.28 7.07
CA GLN A 72 14.57 -0.02 7.11
C GLN A 72 13.60 -1.14 6.72
N ILE A 73 12.40 -1.16 7.33
CA ILE A 73 11.34 -2.14 7.02
C ILE A 73 10.95 -2.06 5.55
N ALA A 74 10.72 -0.86 5.01
CA ALA A 74 10.36 -0.66 3.62
C ALA A 74 11.44 -1.22 2.67
N ARG A 75 12.71 -0.96 2.97
CA ARG A 75 13.85 -1.48 2.19
C ARG A 75 13.99 -2.99 2.27
N GLU A 76 13.70 -3.61 3.41
CA GLU A 76 13.68 -5.06 3.57
C GLU A 76 12.56 -5.67 2.71
N LEU A 77 11.34 -5.11 2.81
CA LEU A 77 10.22 -5.51 1.97
C LEU A 77 10.50 -5.33 0.47
N SER A 78 11.17 -4.26 0.06
CA SER A 78 11.56 -4.06 -1.35
C SER A 78 12.41 -5.20 -1.93
N ARG A 79 13.16 -5.94 -1.09
CA ARG A 79 13.92 -7.12 -1.52
C ARG A 79 13.06 -8.37 -1.62
N GLU A 80 12.05 -8.47 -0.76
CA GLU A 80 11.12 -9.60 -0.67
C GLU A 80 9.97 -9.50 -1.70
N TRP A 81 9.75 -8.30 -2.26
CA TRP A 81 8.66 -7.97 -3.16
C TRP A 81 9.15 -7.51 -4.55
N PRO A 82 9.69 -8.44 -5.37
CA PRO A 82 10.08 -8.12 -6.74
C PRO A 82 8.84 -7.83 -7.59
N GLY A 83 8.93 -6.85 -8.49
CA GLY A 83 7.76 -6.40 -9.27
C GLY A 83 7.23 -7.45 -10.23
N ALA A 84 8.10 -8.31 -10.76
CA ALA A 84 7.72 -9.45 -11.59
C ALA A 84 6.89 -10.51 -10.85
N SER A 85 6.83 -10.45 -9.51
CA SER A 85 5.98 -11.33 -8.69
C SER A 85 4.59 -10.76 -8.43
N TYR A 86 4.21 -9.65 -9.07
CA TYR A 86 2.88 -9.08 -8.91
C TYR A 86 1.82 -10.00 -9.52
N GLU A 87 0.88 -10.42 -8.68
CA GLU A 87 -0.27 -11.24 -9.07
C GLU A 87 -1.56 -10.56 -8.63
N LEU A 88 -2.51 -10.43 -9.55
CA LEU A 88 -3.69 -9.60 -9.33
C LEU A 88 -4.51 -10.04 -8.10
N LEU A 89 -4.62 -11.34 -7.85
CA LEU A 89 -5.50 -11.88 -6.81
C LEU A 89 -4.75 -12.33 -5.55
N SER A 90 -3.50 -12.77 -5.68
CA SER A 90 -2.74 -13.43 -4.60
C SER A 90 -1.53 -12.63 -4.11
N ARG A 91 -1.09 -11.61 -4.86
CA ARG A 91 0.12 -10.85 -4.53
C ARG A 91 0.07 -9.45 -5.14
N ASN A 92 -0.78 -8.61 -4.59
CA ASN A 92 -1.02 -7.25 -5.04
C ASN A 92 -0.71 -6.22 -3.93
N CYS A 93 -0.98 -4.95 -4.21
CA CYS A 93 -0.80 -3.84 -3.25
C CYS A 93 -1.45 -4.05 -1.87
N ASN A 94 -2.62 -4.71 -1.80
CA ASN A 94 -3.31 -4.96 -0.52
C ASN A 94 -2.52 -5.95 0.35
N HIS A 95 -1.93 -6.97 -0.28
CA HIS A 95 -1.13 -7.98 0.41
C HIS A 95 0.15 -7.34 0.96
N PHE A 96 0.83 -6.52 0.15
CA PHE A 96 1.98 -5.74 0.59
C PHE A 96 1.62 -4.81 1.75
N CYS A 97 0.52 -4.06 1.63
CA CYS A 97 0.09 -3.13 2.67
C CYS A 97 -0.22 -3.85 3.99
N ASN A 98 -0.84 -5.04 3.94
CA ASN A 98 -1.07 -5.87 5.12
C ASN A 98 0.24 -6.31 5.78
N GLU A 99 1.21 -6.79 4.99
CA GLU A 99 2.51 -7.18 5.53
C GLU A 99 3.27 -5.99 6.11
N PHE A 100 3.19 -4.83 5.45
CA PHE A 100 3.81 -3.61 5.95
C PHE A 100 3.15 -3.15 7.26
N CYS A 101 1.82 -3.24 7.38
CA CYS A 101 1.10 -2.97 8.63
C CYS A 101 1.57 -3.90 9.76
N ASP A 102 1.73 -5.20 9.48
CA ASP A 102 2.23 -6.18 10.44
C ASP A 102 3.62 -5.80 10.97
N LYS A 103 4.56 -5.46 10.07
CA LYS A 103 5.91 -5.02 10.46
C LYS A 103 5.92 -3.67 11.20
N LEU A 104 4.94 -2.81 10.95
CA LEU A 104 4.76 -1.51 11.64
C LEU A 104 4.01 -1.62 12.97
N GLY A 105 3.49 -2.80 13.31
CA GLY A 105 2.73 -3.03 14.55
C GLY A 105 1.39 -2.28 14.58
N VAL A 106 0.74 -2.11 13.44
CA VAL A 106 -0.59 -1.49 13.32
C VAL A 106 -1.63 -2.47 12.78
N PRO A 107 -2.94 -2.24 13.02
CA PRO A 107 -3.98 -3.09 12.46
C PRO A 107 -3.87 -3.24 10.94
N LYS A 108 -4.21 -4.44 10.45
CA LYS A 108 -4.33 -4.75 9.02
C LYS A 108 -5.40 -3.89 8.35
N LEU A 109 -5.38 -3.87 7.02
CA LEU A 109 -6.41 -3.20 6.24
C LEU A 109 -7.80 -3.75 6.62
N PRO A 110 -8.80 -2.89 6.87
CA PRO A 110 -10.17 -3.34 7.05
C PRO A 110 -10.60 -4.03 5.75
N GLY A 111 -10.99 -5.31 5.86
CA GLY A 111 -11.23 -6.18 4.70
C GLY A 111 -12.08 -5.51 3.63
N LEU A 112 -11.69 -5.69 2.37
CA LEU A 112 -12.35 -5.13 1.16
C LEU A 112 -13.84 -5.53 0.99
N GLY A 113 -14.44 -6.22 1.96
CA GLY A 113 -15.85 -6.59 2.02
C GLY A 113 -16.62 -6.05 3.23
N GLN A 114 -16.10 -5.08 3.99
CA GLN A 114 -16.81 -4.47 5.13
C GLN A 114 -16.95 -2.95 5.06
N SER A 115 -16.98 -2.40 3.85
CA SER A 115 -17.62 -1.09 3.65
C SER A 115 -19.13 -1.30 3.71
N ARG A 116 -19.69 -1.36 4.92
CA ARG A 116 -21.12 -1.10 5.11
C ARG A 116 -21.43 0.28 4.52
N CYS A 117 -22.56 0.31 3.81
CA CYS A 117 -23.16 1.43 3.11
C CYS A 117 -23.06 2.77 3.84
#